data_AF-A0A017SQQ3-F1
#
_entry.id   AF-A0A017SQQ3-F1
#
_cell.length_a   1.000
_cell.length_b   1.000
_cell.length_c   1.000
_cell.angle_alpha   90.00
_cell.angle_beta   90.00
_cell.angle_gamma   90.00
#
_symmetry.space_group_name_H-M   'P 1'
#
loop_
_entity.id
_entity.type
_entity.pdbx_description
1 polymer ?
#
loop_
_entity_poly.entity_id
_entity_poly.type
_entity_poly.pdbx_seq_one_letter_code
_entity_poly.pdbx_strand_id
1 'polypeptide(L)'
;MCEMLMDHGARVDGQSLENYYTSQLYQKVKHGEIGKASLLSILVSATREQSQGRGDGFVQYLLDLDVNHQRGTVGCPPINMIMLIEPTEGVYDYILYTSPLKEAINLQSITLTGMFVEHGTPVTDYEHFPNSFASAINFNTANLLFQRFLNTGLDPRAKVLLSKDTEDSYFYHQHGIIEGYAYESVLEPAAGFGDGLSLATLLRAATWTVTEKGRALAADVNVETTLYGYYTTLSAATPLVLAVEQQDISLIRRLLNAGADSRYPPAFVSAASTENKQIMKIILEAEANISSLSSESCGITAF
;
A
#
# COMPACT_ATOMS: atom_id res chain seq x y z
N MET A 1 -23.85 28.01 3.00
CA MET A 1 -23.49 29.42 3.33
C MET A 1 -22.11 29.80 2.79
N CYS A 2 -21.07 28.97 2.97
CA CYS A 2 -19.74 29.22 2.37
C CYS A 2 -19.73 29.09 0.83
N GLU A 3 -20.43 28.12 0.24
CA GLU A 3 -20.62 28.04 -1.22
C GLU A 3 -21.29 29.31 -1.78
N MET A 4 -22.35 29.76 -1.10
CA MET A 4 -23.08 30.98 -1.46
C MET A 4 -22.23 32.26 -1.39
N LEU A 5 -21.19 32.31 -0.53
CA LEU A 5 -20.26 33.44 -0.43
C LEU A 5 -19.14 33.37 -1.48
N MET A 6 -18.71 32.16 -1.86
CA MET A 6 -17.70 31.95 -2.90
C MET A 6 -18.25 32.21 -4.31
N ASP A 7 -19.52 31.85 -4.58
CA ASP A 7 -20.21 32.15 -5.84
C ASP A 7 -20.40 33.66 -6.09
N HIS A 8 -20.27 34.50 -5.06
CA HIS A 8 -20.38 35.96 -5.15
C HIS A 8 -19.02 36.68 -5.12
N GLY A 9 -17.92 35.98 -5.41
CA GLY A 9 -16.60 36.58 -5.59
C GLY A 9 -15.94 37.07 -4.30
N ALA A 10 -16.41 36.63 -3.13
CA ALA A 10 -15.75 36.94 -1.88
C ALA A 10 -14.39 36.22 -1.81
N ARG A 11 -13.29 36.98 -1.83
CA ARG A 11 -11.97 36.49 -1.45
C ARG A 11 -11.97 36.25 0.05
N VAL A 12 -12.14 35.01 0.47
CA VAL A 12 -11.93 34.64 1.86
C VAL A 12 -10.43 34.54 2.09
N ASP A 13 -9.90 35.41 2.95
CA ASP A 13 -8.51 35.29 3.37
C ASP A 13 -8.36 34.00 4.22
N GLY A 14 -7.22 33.32 4.10
CA GLY A 14 -6.98 32.05 4.78
C GLY A 14 -7.08 32.14 6.30
N GLN A 15 -6.70 33.27 6.90
CA GLN A 15 -6.83 33.55 8.33
C GLN A 15 -8.29 33.62 8.77
N SER A 16 -9.18 34.18 7.94
CA SER A 16 -10.61 34.27 8.25
C SER A 16 -11.29 32.90 8.19
N LEU A 17 -10.90 32.04 7.24
CA LEU A 17 -11.42 30.67 7.15
C LEU A 17 -10.87 29.81 8.29
N GLU A 18 -9.58 29.94 8.59
CA GLU A 18 -8.91 29.30 9.73
C GLU A 18 -9.59 29.72 11.04
N ASN A 19 -9.80 31.02 11.29
CA ASN A 19 -10.51 31.54 12.47
C ASN A 19 -11.98 31.08 12.54
N TYR A 20 -12.66 30.94 11.40
CA TYR A 20 -14.05 30.50 11.36
C TYR A 20 -14.16 29.01 11.71
N TYR A 21 -13.38 28.15 11.06
CA TYR A 21 -13.36 26.73 11.36
C TYR A 21 -12.77 26.47 12.75
N THR A 22 -11.64 27.08 13.13
CA THR A 22 -11.11 26.95 14.50
C THR A 22 -11.98 27.58 15.57
N SER A 23 -12.93 28.48 15.28
CA SER A 23 -13.84 28.96 16.33
C SER A 23 -15.11 28.11 16.42
N GLN A 24 -15.83 27.87 15.33
CA GLN A 24 -17.06 27.09 15.40
C GLN A 24 -16.82 25.60 15.60
N LEU A 25 -15.84 25.04 14.89
CA LEU A 25 -15.50 23.63 15.03
C LEU A 25 -14.93 23.35 16.42
N TYR A 26 -14.01 24.19 16.90
CA TYR A 26 -13.48 24.07 18.26
C TYR A 26 -14.56 24.14 19.32
N GLN A 27 -15.51 25.09 19.21
CA GLN A 27 -16.60 25.15 20.18
C GLN A 27 -17.45 23.87 20.12
N LYS A 28 -17.78 23.38 18.94
CA LYS A 28 -18.57 22.15 18.83
C LYS A 28 -17.81 20.90 19.31
N VAL A 29 -16.50 20.80 19.07
CA VAL A 29 -15.64 19.72 19.59
C VAL A 29 -15.51 19.82 21.11
N LYS A 30 -15.24 21.01 21.64
CA LYS A 30 -15.12 21.28 23.08
C LYS A 30 -16.39 20.94 23.85
N HIS A 31 -17.56 21.17 23.25
CA HIS A 31 -18.85 20.84 23.85
C HIS A 31 -19.31 19.40 23.55
N GLY A 32 -18.50 18.58 22.87
CA GLY A 32 -18.83 17.19 22.53
C GLY A 32 -19.98 17.06 21.52
N GLU A 33 -20.31 18.13 20.80
CA GLU A 33 -21.40 18.19 19.82
C GLU A 33 -21.05 17.50 18.49
N ILE A 34 -19.76 17.21 18.27
CA ILE A 34 -19.26 16.53 17.07
C ILE A 34 -18.86 15.11 17.45
N GLY A 35 -19.55 14.12 16.89
CA GLY A 35 -19.20 12.72 17.02
C GLY A 35 -17.85 12.41 16.36
N LYS A 36 -17.16 11.37 16.84
CA LYS A 36 -15.82 10.97 16.37
C LYS A 36 -15.71 10.80 14.84
N ALA A 37 -16.74 10.25 14.20
CA ALA A 37 -16.79 10.06 12.75
C ALA A 37 -16.77 11.40 11.98
N SER A 38 -17.41 12.44 12.53
CA SER A 38 -17.43 13.76 11.93
C SER A 38 -16.07 14.47 12.04
N LEU A 39 -15.35 14.29 13.15
CA LEU A 39 -13.97 14.81 13.31
C LEU A 39 -13.00 14.23 12.29
N LEU A 40 -13.09 12.94 12.00
CA LEU A 40 -12.24 12.30 10.99
C LEU A 40 -12.58 12.79 9.58
N SER A 41 -13.87 12.93 9.26
CA SER A 41 -14.33 13.51 7.99
C SER A 41 -13.81 14.94 7.82
N ILE A 42 -13.81 15.74 8.89
CA ILE A 42 -13.26 17.09 8.86
C ILE A 42 -11.75 17.07 8.65
N LEU A 43 -11.03 16.16 9.30
CA LEU A 43 -9.59 16.00 9.11
C LEU A 43 -9.26 15.57 7.68
N VAL A 44 -10.02 14.64 7.08
CA VAL A 44 -9.86 14.22 5.67
C VAL A 44 -10.15 15.38 4.72
N SER A 45 -11.24 16.13 4.94
CA SER A 45 -11.56 17.33 4.14
C SER A 45 -10.49 18.42 4.28
N ALA A 46 -10.01 18.67 5.49
CA ALA A 46 -8.90 19.58 5.74
C ALA A 46 -7.61 19.15 5.03
N THR A 47 -7.32 17.85 5.02
CA THR A 47 -6.17 17.25 4.32
C THR A 47 -6.28 17.51 2.81
N ARG A 48 -7.48 17.34 2.23
CA ARG A 48 -7.75 17.64 0.81
C ARG A 48 -7.57 19.13 0.51
N GLU A 49 -8.15 20.01 1.30
CA GLU A 49 -8.04 21.46 1.10
C GLU A 49 -6.59 21.94 1.23
N GLN A 50 -5.83 21.41 2.20
CA GLN A 50 -4.44 21.78 2.39
C GLN A 50 -3.55 21.34 1.23
N SER A 51 -3.79 20.16 0.65
CA SER A 51 -3.06 19.69 -0.54
C SER A 51 -3.18 20.64 -1.74
N GLN A 52 -4.21 21.49 -1.77
CA GLN A 52 -4.42 22.52 -2.79
C GLN A 52 -3.68 23.85 -2.47
N GLY A 53 -2.76 23.85 -1.51
CA GLY A 53 -1.92 25.01 -1.15
C GLY A 53 -2.60 26.00 -0.20
N ARG A 54 -3.67 25.60 0.49
CA ARG A 54 -4.41 26.44 1.43
C ARG A 54 -4.07 26.08 2.88
N GLY A 55 -2.97 26.63 3.38
CA GLY A 55 -2.66 26.79 4.81
C GLY A 55 -2.30 25.53 5.60
N ASP A 56 -1.07 25.46 6.10
CA ASP A 56 -0.57 24.29 6.86
C ASP A 56 -1.04 24.22 8.31
N GLY A 57 -1.58 25.33 8.84
CA GLY A 57 -1.92 25.48 10.26
C GLY A 57 -3.06 24.58 10.71
N PHE A 58 -4.06 24.33 9.87
CA PHE A 58 -5.30 23.69 10.31
C PHE A 58 -5.14 22.18 10.58
N VAL A 59 -4.44 21.43 9.72
CA VAL A 59 -4.18 20.01 9.99
C VAL A 59 -3.22 19.86 11.16
N GLN A 60 -2.17 20.69 11.27
CA GLN A 60 -1.29 20.67 12.44
C GLN A 60 -2.06 20.91 13.73
N TYR A 61 -2.94 21.91 13.74
CA TYR A 61 -3.80 22.22 14.87
C TYR A 61 -4.69 21.04 15.27
N LEU A 62 -5.31 20.37 14.29
CA LEU A 62 -6.10 19.17 14.55
C LEU A 62 -5.21 18.07 15.14
N LEU A 63 -4.03 17.80 14.57
CA LEU A 63 -3.11 16.79 15.11
C LEU A 63 -2.64 17.10 16.53
N ASP A 64 -2.37 18.36 16.85
CA ASP A 64 -2.00 18.80 18.21
C ASP A 64 -3.15 18.58 19.23
N LEU A 65 -4.40 18.47 18.77
CA LEU A 65 -5.56 18.07 19.58
C LEU A 65 -5.72 16.55 19.71
N ASP A 66 -4.77 15.77 19.20
CA ASP A 66 -4.72 14.32 19.30
C ASP A 66 -5.94 13.61 18.66
N VAL A 67 -6.61 14.27 17.69
CA VAL A 67 -7.81 13.69 17.04
C VAL A 67 -7.54 12.39 16.29
N ASN A 68 -6.27 12.13 15.95
CA ASN A 68 -5.83 10.91 15.29
C ASN A 68 -5.63 9.72 16.26
N HIS A 69 -5.41 9.94 17.56
CA HIS A 69 -5.20 8.87 18.55
C HIS A 69 -6.44 8.51 19.39
N GLN A 70 -7.57 9.18 19.20
CA GLN A 70 -8.77 8.94 20.02
C GLN A 70 -9.33 7.52 19.79
N ARG A 71 -8.92 6.56 20.62
CA ARG A 71 -9.34 5.15 20.61
C ARG A 71 -10.88 5.02 20.53
N GLY A 72 -11.34 4.23 19.56
CA GLY A 72 -12.72 3.76 19.44
C GLY A 72 -13.23 3.81 18.00
N THR A 73 -13.41 2.62 17.40
CA THR A 73 -14.13 2.38 16.12
C THR A 73 -13.97 3.52 15.12
N VAL A 74 -12.73 3.74 14.71
CA VAL A 74 -12.38 4.71 13.67
C VAL A 74 -12.09 3.87 12.42
N GLY A 75 -12.98 3.95 11.43
CA GLY A 75 -12.95 3.13 10.21
C GLY A 75 -14.12 2.14 10.09
N CYS A 76 -14.81 1.83 11.18
CA CYS A 76 -16.11 1.16 11.14
C CYS A 76 -17.15 2.05 11.83
N PRO A 77 -18.32 2.29 11.23
CA PRO A 77 -19.43 2.87 11.98
C PRO A 77 -19.73 1.96 13.19
N PRO A 78 -20.30 2.48 14.29
CA PRO A 78 -21.05 1.64 15.21
C PRO A 78 -21.94 0.72 14.39
N ILE A 79 -22.09 -0.55 14.75
CA ILE A 79 -22.96 -1.52 14.03
C ILE A 79 -24.39 -0.96 13.81
N ASN A 80 -24.81 0.04 14.60
CA ASN A 80 -26.09 0.75 14.49
C ASN A 80 -26.05 2.10 13.72
N MET A 81 -24.94 2.46 13.08
CA MET A 81 -24.76 3.67 12.27
C MET A 81 -24.58 3.33 10.78
N ILE A 82 -25.07 2.16 10.35
CA ILE A 82 -25.71 2.01 9.04
C ILE A 82 -27.00 2.82 9.15
N MET A 83 -26.89 4.15 9.07
CA MET A 83 -28.07 4.95 8.85
C MET A 83 -28.60 4.56 7.47
N LEU A 84 -29.84 4.07 7.50
CA LEU A 84 -30.77 4.01 6.40
C LEU A 84 -30.82 5.38 5.70
N ILE A 85 -29.81 5.69 4.89
CA ILE A 85 -30.03 6.57 3.76
C ILE A 85 -30.83 5.69 2.81
N GLU A 86 -32.16 5.83 2.85
CA GLU A 86 -33.00 5.23 1.82
C GLU A 86 -32.39 5.62 0.48
N PRO A 87 -32.09 4.66 -0.40
CA PRO A 87 -31.43 4.95 -1.66
C PRO A 87 -32.37 5.83 -2.48
N THR A 88 -32.11 7.14 -2.47
CA THR A 88 -32.61 8.01 -3.52
C THR A 88 -31.93 7.55 -4.79
N GLU A 89 -32.73 6.92 -5.65
CA GLU A 89 -32.39 6.23 -6.89
C GLU A 89 -31.07 6.72 -7.53
N GLY A 90 -30.02 5.88 -7.44
CA GLY A 90 -28.95 5.87 -8.43
C GLY A 90 -27.55 6.38 -8.02
N VAL A 91 -27.33 6.86 -6.81
CA VAL A 91 -25.98 7.28 -6.36
C VAL A 91 -25.63 6.60 -5.04
N TYR A 92 -24.87 5.51 -5.11
CA TYR A 92 -24.17 4.97 -3.93
C TYR A 92 -23.02 5.92 -3.62
N ASP A 93 -23.27 6.89 -2.74
CA ASP A 93 -22.23 7.77 -2.21
C ASP A 93 -21.45 6.96 -1.18
N TYR A 94 -20.48 6.18 -1.67
CA TYR A 94 -19.56 5.42 -0.84
C TYR A 94 -18.77 6.42 0.00
N ILE A 95 -19.13 6.58 1.27
CA ILE A 95 -18.28 7.25 2.25
C ILE A 95 -17.01 6.41 2.35
N LEU A 96 -16.01 6.78 1.54
CA LEU A 96 -14.71 6.13 1.48
C LEU A 96 -14.10 6.16 2.88
N TYR A 97 -13.97 4.98 3.48
CA TYR A 97 -13.34 4.75 4.78
C TYR A 97 -11.81 4.88 4.68
N THR A 98 -11.30 5.98 4.11
CA THR A 98 -9.86 6.22 4.03
C THR A 98 -9.36 6.85 5.33
N SER A 99 -8.29 6.29 5.88
CA SER A 99 -7.61 6.96 6.99
C SER A 99 -6.99 8.28 6.51
N PRO A 100 -6.85 9.28 7.40
CA PRO A 100 -6.19 10.54 7.06
C PRO A 100 -4.78 10.33 6.48
N LEU A 101 -4.05 9.34 6.98
CA LEU A 101 -2.74 8.96 6.48
C LEU A 101 -2.82 8.38 5.06
N LYS A 102 -3.75 7.45 4.80
CA LYS A 102 -3.96 6.91 3.45
C LYS A 102 -4.37 7.98 2.46
N GLU A 103 -5.24 8.92 2.87
CA GLU A 103 -5.61 10.07 2.05
C GLU A 103 -4.39 10.96 1.75
N ALA A 104 -3.56 11.27 2.75
CA ALA A 104 -2.34 12.05 2.55
C ALA A 104 -1.37 11.39 1.56
N ILE A 105 -1.25 10.06 1.61
CA ILE A 105 -0.45 9.26 0.68
C ILE A 105 -1.06 9.30 -0.73
N ASN A 106 -2.38 9.15 -0.86
CA ASN A 106 -3.10 9.25 -2.13
C ASN A 106 -2.93 10.63 -2.78
N LEU A 107 -2.90 11.68 -1.96
CA LEU A 107 -2.62 13.05 -2.38
C LEU A 107 -1.12 13.31 -2.65
N GLN A 108 -0.25 12.31 -2.45
CA GLN A 108 1.21 12.40 -2.58
C GLN A 108 1.82 13.52 -1.72
N SER A 109 1.16 13.89 -0.61
CA SER A 109 1.63 14.96 0.27
C SER A 109 2.64 14.42 1.27
N ILE A 110 3.93 14.61 0.98
CA ILE A 110 5.04 14.22 1.86
C ILE A 110 4.94 14.93 3.22
N THR A 111 4.55 16.21 3.23
CA THR A 111 4.40 17.01 4.46
C THR A 111 3.31 16.45 5.35
N LEU A 112 2.10 16.26 4.82
CA LEU A 112 0.97 15.73 5.58
C LEU A 112 1.25 14.30 6.06
N THR A 113 1.81 13.47 5.19
CA THR A 113 2.23 12.12 5.56
C THR A 113 3.24 12.15 6.71
N GLY A 114 4.25 13.02 6.62
CA GLY A 114 5.23 13.23 7.69
C GLY A 114 4.57 13.63 9.00
N MET A 115 3.68 14.62 8.98
CA MET A 115 2.94 15.08 10.16
C MET A 115 2.12 13.95 10.78
N PHE A 116 1.35 13.20 9.98
CA PHE A 116 0.55 12.09 10.49
C PHE A 116 1.41 11.03 11.17
N VAL A 117 2.52 10.65 10.55
CA VAL A 117 3.39 9.60 11.10
C VAL A 117 4.17 10.09 12.33
N GLU A 118 4.64 11.34 12.34
CA GLU A 118 5.33 11.96 13.49
C GLU A 118 4.39 12.10 14.70
N HIS A 119 3.10 12.36 14.45
CA HIS A 119 2.04 12.34 15.44
C HIS A 119 1.51 10.93 15.72
N GLY A 120 2.27 9.86 15.51
CA GLY A 120 1.89 8.52 15.95
C GLY A 120 0.63 7.93 15.30
N THR A 121 0.15 8.53 14.20
CA THR A 121 -0.96 7.94 13.44
C THR A 121 -0.54 6.52 13.04
N PRO A 122 -1.32 5.50 13.41
CA PRO A 122 -0.93 4.13 13.16
C PRO A 122 -0.75 3.94 11.66
N VAL A 123 0.48 3.60 11.26
CA VAL A 123 0.87 3.43 9.85
C VAL A 123 0.29 2.14 9.25
N THR A 124 -0.23 1.29 10.13
CA THR A 124 -1.13 0.18 9.84
C THR A 124 -2.54 0.62 10.21
N ASP A 125 -3.41 0.84 9.23
CA ASP A 125 -4.84 0.99 9.51
C ASP A 125 -5.34 -0.26 10.28
N TYR A 126 -6.29 -0.05 11.19
CA TYR A 126 -6.65 -0.98 12.27
C TYR A 126 -6.52 -2.49 11.91
N GLU A 127 -5.66 -3.12 12.69
CA GLU A 127 -5.49 -4.55 12.99
C GLU A 127 -5.12 -5.51 11.86
N HIS A 128 -5.64 -5.46 10.63
CA HIS A 128 -5.30 -6.49 9.64
C HIS A 128 -5.14 -5.92 8.22
N PHE A 129 -3.94 -5.38 7.96
CA PHE A 129 -3.34 -5.05 6.65
C PHE A 129 -4.20 -4.24 5.66
N PRO A 130 -3.81 -2.99 5.37
CA PRO A 130 -2.68 -2.77 4.47
C PRO A 130 -1.67 -1.79 5.09
N ASN A 131 -0.38 -2.13 4.99
CA ASN A 131 0.66 -1.19 5.41
C ASN A 131 0.65 0.02 4.47
N SER A 132 0.91 1.21 5.01
CA SER A 132 1.03 2.44 4.21
C SER A 132 2.07 2.34 3.09
N PHE A 133 3.00 1.38 3.19
CA PHE A 133 3.91 1.02 2.11
C PHE A 133 3.18 0.58 0.84
N ALA A 134 2.13 -0.24 0.93
CA ALA A 134 1.34 -0.70 -0.22
C ALA A 134 0.81 0.46 -1.05
N SER A 135 0.22 1.45 -0.36
CA SER A 135 -0.31 2.65 -0.99
C SER A 135 0.81 3.49 -1.59
N ALA A 136 1.95 3.62 -0.90
CA ALA A 136 3.08 4.41 -1.39
C ALA A 136 3.72 3.85 -2.68
N ILE A 137 3.71 2.53 -2.89
CA ILE A 137 4.35 1.86 -4.06
C ILE A 137 3.83 2.38 -5.39
N ASN A 138 2.55 2.74 -5.48
CA ASN A 138 1.91 3.15 -6.73
C ASN A 138 2.20 4.59 -7.14
N PHE A 139 2.98 5.34 -6.36
CA PHE A 139 3.25 6.75 -6.60
C PHE A 139 4.71 6.99 -6.97
N ASN A 140 4.95 7.99 -7.84
CA ASN A 140 6.30 8.44 -8.21
C ASN A 140 7.15 8.95 -7.02
N THR A 141 6.51 9.13 -5.86
CA THR A 141 7.12 9.58 -4.61
C THR A 141 7.38 8.44 -3.61
N ALA A 142 7.22 7.18 -4.03
CA ALA A 142 7.38 5.98 -3.21
C ALA A 142 8.66 6.01 -2.35
N ASN A 143 9.80 6.36 -2.95
CA ASN A 143 11.08 6.38 -2.22
C ASN A 143 11.09 7.38 -1.04
N LEU A 144 10.52 8.58 -1.21
CA LEU A 144 10.46 9.57 -0.12
C LEU A 144 9.52 9.12 1.00
N LEU A 145 8.38 8.53 0.63
CA LEU A 145 7.44 7.95 1.57
C LEU A 145 8.06 6.77 2.33
N PHE A 146 8.79 5.90 1.65
CA PHE A 146 9.49 4.77 2.27
C PHE A 146 10.53 5.25 3.28
N GLN A 147 11.38 6.22 2.92
CA GLN A 147 12.35 6.77 3.86
C GLN A 147 11.67 7.33 5.10
N ARG A 148 10.53 8.01 4.94
CA ARG A 148 9.74 8.51 6.07
C ARG A 148 9.19 7.39 6.94
N PHE A 149 8.55 6.37 6.36
CA PHE A 149 8.03 5.22 7.11
C PHE A 149 9.13 4.44 7.84
N LEU A 150 10.30 4.29 7.22
CA LEU A 150 11.44 3.62 7.82
C LEU A 150 12.03 4.42 8.98
N ASN A 151 12.13 5.74 8.84
CA ASN A 151 12.61 6.63 9.92
C ASN A 151 11.70 6.61 11.15
N THR A 152 10.43 6.24 10.98
CA THR A 152 9.46 6.12 12.07
C THR A 152 9.44 4.71 12.67
N GLY A 153 10.33 3.83 12.22
CA GLY A 153 10.48 2.47 12.74
C GLY A 153 9.50 1.47 12.17
N LEU A 154 8.81 1.78 11.06
CA LEU A 154 7.90 0.83 10.44
C LEU A 154 8.70 -0.32 9.82
N ASP A 155 8.32 -1.56 10.17
CA ASP A 155 8.98 -2.75 9.65
C ASP A 155 8.57 -3.00 8.18
N PRO A 156 9.48 -2.87 7.19
CA PRO A 156 9.17 -3.16 5.80
C PRO A 156 8.87 -4.65 5.56
N ARG A 157 9.21 -5.54 6.50
CA ARG A 157 8.99 -6.98 6.39
C ARG A 157 7.57 -7.41 6.72
N ALA A 158 6.72 -6.47 7.16
CA ALA A 158 5.31 -6.75 7.40
C ALA A 158 4.58 -7.08 6.09
N LYS A 159 3.61 -8.01 6.18
CA LYS A 159 2.74 -8.41 5.07
C LYS A 159 2.09 -7.18 4.42
N VAL A 160 1.86 -7.22 3.12
CA VAL A 160 1.28 -6.15 2.31
C VAL A 160 0.08 -6.69 1.57
N LEU A 161 -1.04 -5.96 1.58
CA LEU A 161 -2.14 -6.25 0.67
C LEU A 161 -2.15 -5.19 -0.43
N LEU A 162 -1.97 -5.64 -1.67
CA LEU A 162 -2.33 -4.83 -2.83
C LEU A 162 -3.76 -5.22 -3.21
N SER A 163 -4.70 -4.37 -2.81
CA SER A 163 -6.02 -4.36 -3.41
C SER A 163 -6.19 -3.06 -4.20
N LYS A 164 -6.75 -3.20 -5.40
CA LYS A 164 -7.18 -2.07 -6.24
C LYS A 164 -8.50 -1.49 -5.73
N ASP A 165 -9.33 -2.30 -5.08
CA ASP A 165 -10.67 -1.95 -4.67
C ASP A 165 -10.80 -1.89 -3.15
N THR A 166 -11.40 -0.81 -2.65
CA THR A 166 -11.66 -0.67 -1.22
C THR A 166 -12.56 -1.77 -0.66
N GLU A 167 -13.33 -2.46 -1.52
CA GLU A 167 -14.20 -3.57 -1.14
C GLU A 167 -13.40 -4.80 -0.66
N ASP A 168 -12.27 -5.16 -1.27
CA ASP A 168 -11.51 -6.34 -0.85
C ASP A 168 -10.97 -6.18 0.57
N SER A 169 -10.57 -4.96 0.94
CA SER A 169 -10.12 -4.66 2.31
C SER A 169 -11.24 -4.85 3.34
N TYR A 170 -12.49 -4.55 2.95
CA TYR A 170 -13.65 -4.74 3.80
C TYR A 170 -14.00 -6.23 3.95
N PHE A 171 -14.03 -6.99 2.85
CA PHE A 171 -14.26 -8.43 2.87
C PHE A 171 -13.20 -9.17 3.69
N TYR A 172 -11.93 -8.76 3.58
CA TYR A 172 -10.87 -9.33 4.41
C TYR A 172 -11.10 -9.08 5.89
N HIS A 173 -11.47 -7.85 6.26
CA HIS A 173 -11.74 -7.53 7.66
C HIS A 173 -12.91 -8.35 8.24
N GLN A 174 -13.98 -8.56 7.46
CA GLN A 174 -15.16 -9.28 7.94
C GLN A 174 -15.04 -10.80 7.91
N HIS A 175 -14.30 -11.35 6.95
CA HIS A 175 -14.33 -12.79 6.67
C HIS A 175 -12.96 -13.45 6.70
N GLY A 176 -11.86 -12.69 6.81
CA GLY A 176 -10.50 -13.22 6.71
C GLY A 176 -10.16 -13.76 5.31
N ILE A 177 -10.99 -13.47 4.31
CA ILE A 177 -10.81 -13.91 2.92
C ILE A 177 -10.26 -12.72 2.14
N ILE A 178 -9.13 -12.91 1.47
CA ILE A 178 -8.50 -11.91 0.59
C ILE A 178 -8.78 -12.37 -0.84
N GLU A 179 -9.62 -11.64 -1.57
CA GLU A 179 -9.75 -11.83 -3.02
C GLU A 179 -8.63 -11.13 -3.81
N GLY A 180 -7.83 -10.28 -3.15
CA GLY A 180 -6.66 -9.60 -3.70
C GLY A 180 -5.29 -10.28 -3.49
N TYR A 181 -4.22 -9.58 -3.87
CA TYR A 181 -2.85 -10.08 -3.76
C TYR A 181 -2.25 -9.74 -2.38
N ALA A 182 -1.96 -10.79 -1.61
CA ALA A 182 -1.26 -10.69 -0.34
C ALA A 182 0.21 -11.04 -0.51
N TYR A 183 1.09 -10.08 -0.26
CA TYR A 183 2.54 -10.27 -0.28
C TYR A 183 3.08 -10.39 1.13
N GLU A 184 4.07 -11.24 1.33
CA GLU A 184 4.65 -11.47 2.65
C GLU A 184 5.52 -10.30 3.13
N SER A 185 5.93 -9.38 2.25
CA SER A 185 6.59 -8.13 2.60
C SER A 185 6.38 -7.02 1.57
N VAL A 186 6.86 -5.80 1.86
CA VAL A 186 6.91 -4.69 0.88
C VAL A 186 7.90 -4.94 -0.25
N LEU A 187 8.86 -5.85 -0.04
CA LEU A 187 9.89 -6.08 -1.03
C LEU A 187 9.31 -6.68 -2.31
N GLU A 188 8.34 -7.59 -2.20
CA GLU A 188 7.67 -8.19 -3.36
C GLU A 188 6.99 -7.15 -4.27
N PRO A 189 6.04 -6.33 -3.79
CA PRO A 189 5.42 -5.33 -4.65
C PRO A 189 6.39 -4.20 -5.05
N ALA A 190 7.39 -3.86 -4.24
CA ALA A 190 8.40 -2.87 -4.66
C ALA A 190 9.32 -3.39 -5.77
N ALA A 191 9.56 -4.71 -5.86
CA ALA A 191 10.31 -5.31 -6.96
C ALA A 191 9.47 -5.39 -8.25
N GLY A 192 8.15 -5.60 -8.13
CA GLY A 192 7.24 -5.67 -9.26
C GLY A 192 6.80 -4.31 -9.81
N PHE A 193 6.48 -3.36 -8.93
CA PHE A 193 5.84 -2.08 -9.28
C PHE A 193 6.71 -0.86 -8.95
N GLY A 194 7.65 -1.00 -8.03
CA GLY A 194 8.46 0.11 -7.55
C GLY A 194 9.53 0.54 -8.54
N ASP A 195 9.96 1.79 -8.42
CA ASP A 195 11.16 2.24 -9.11
C ASP A 195 12.42 1.59 -8.48
N GLY A 196 13.50 1.48 -9.26
CA GLY A 196 14.74 0.85 -8.79
C GLY A 196 15.37 1.53 -7.56
N LEU A 197 15.07 2.80 -7.31
CA LEU A 197 15.53 3.53 -6.13
C LEU A 197 14.72 3.14 -4.88
N SER A 198 13.40 3.00 -5.01
CA SER A 198 12.50 2.50 -3.96
C SER A 198 12.88 1.09 -3.52
N LEU A 199 13.13 0.18 -4.47
CA LEU A 199 13.64 -1.16 -4.17
C LEU A 199 15.02 -1.10 -3.48
N ALA A 200 15.94 -0.27 -3.97
CA ALA A 200 17.26 -0.12 -3.36
C ALA A 200 17.20 0.45 -1.93
N THR A 201 16.27 1.37 -1.66
CA THR A 201 16.02 1.92 -0.33
C THR A 201 15.54 0.83 0.62
N LEU A 202 14.53 0.04 0.21
CA LEU A 202 14.03 -1.07 1.03
C LEU A 202 15.10 -2.12 1.31
N LEU A 203 15.90 -2.49 0.30
CA LEU A 203 16.99 -3.45 0.46
C LEU A 203 18.07 -3.00 1.44
N ARG A 204 18.28 -1.68 1.61
CA ARG A 204 19.22 -1.13 2.60
C ARG A 204 18.61 -0.98 3.98
N ALA A 205 17.28 -0.81 4.05
CA ALA A 205 16.58 -0.49 5.28
C ALA A 205 16.44 -1.66 6.25
N ALA A 206 16.50 -2.89 5.73
CA ALA A 206 16.36 -4.10 6.54
C ALA A 206 17.33 -5.20 6.09
N THR A 207 17.56 -6.14 7.00
CA THR A 207 18.27 -7.38 6.67
C THR A 207 17.27 -8.39 6.12
N TRP A 208 17.26 -8.52 4.80
CA TRP A 208 16.40 -9.46 4.09
C TRP A 208 17.07 -10.83 3.97
N THR A 209 16.33 -11.88 4.32
CA THR A 209 16.71 -13.27 4.08
C THR A 209 16.83 -13.55 2.59
N VAL A 210 17.57 -14.60 2.23
CA VAL A 210 17.64 -15.07 0.83
C VAL A 210 16.23 -15.39 0.33
N THR A 211 15.40 -16.04 1.15
CA THR A 211 14.02 -16.38 0.78
C THR A 211 13.15 -15.15 0.52
N GLU A 212 13.24 -14.08 1.32
CA GLU A 212 12.48 -12.83 1.07
C GLU A 212 12.94 -12.14 -0.21
N LYS A 213 14.25 -12.07 -0.47
CA LYS A 213 14.78 -11.52 -1.73
C LYS A 213 14.33 -12.36 -2.92
N GLY A 214 14.37 -13.69 -2.78
CA GLY A 214 13.94 -14.63 -3.80
C GLY A 214 12.46 -14.51 -4.13
N ARG A 215 11.61 -14.44 -3.10
CA ARG A 215 10.18 -14.15 -3.26
C ARG A 215 9.95 -12.81 -3.93
N ALA A 216 10.68 -11.76 -3.56
CA ALA A 216 10.52 -10.46 -4.19
C ALA A 216 10.95 -10.44 -5.65
N LEU A 217 12.03 -11.13 -5.99
CA LEU A 217 12.47 -11.28 -7.37
C LEU A 217 11.61 -12.25 -8.18
N ALA A 218 10.88 -13.15 -7.51
CA ALA A 218 9.89 -14.03 -8.12
C ALA A 218 8.49 -13.41 -8.14
N ALA A 219 8.27 -12.34 -7.38
CA ALA A 219 7.00 -11.63 -7.37
C ALA A 219 6.73 -11.14 -8.78
N ASP A 220 5.61 -11.61 -9.29
CA ASP A 220 5.20 -11.40 -10.66
C ASP A 220 5.15 -9.89 -10.95
N VAL A 221 5.76 -9.46 -12.06
CA VAL A 221 5.57 -8.11 -12.61
C VAL A 221 4.21 -8.13 -13.32
N ASN A 222 3.17 -8.42 -12.56
CA ASN A 222 1.81 -8.50 -13.08
C ASN A 222 1.16 -7.14 -12.89
N VAL A 223 1.51 -6.21 -13.76
CA VAL A 223 0.58 -5.12 -14.04
C VAL A 223 -0.39 -5.69 -15.07
N GLU A 224 -1.47 -6.32 -14.61
CA GLU A 224 -2.73 -6.26 -15.35
C GLU A 224 -3.12 -4.78 -15.43
N THR A 225 -2.52 -4.06 -16.39
CA THR A 225 -3.07 -2.82 -16.88
C THR A 225 -4.26 -3.21 -17.73
N THR A 226 -5.42 -3.32 -17.09
CA THR A 226 -6.70 -3.07 -17.73
C THR A 226 -6.78 -1.57 -18.10
N LEU A 227 -5.83 -1.07 -18.89
CA LEU A 227 -5.99 0.17 -19.62
C LEU A 227 -6.94 -0.18 -20.78
N TYR A 228 -8.23 0.10 -20.61
CA TYR A 228 -9.25 0.07 -21.67
C TYR A 228 -9.80 -1.29 -22.14
N GLY A 229 -10.10 -2.25 -21.25
CA GLY A 229 -11.04 -3.33 -21.57
C GLY A 229 -10.63 -4.30 -22.70
N TYR A 230 -9.36 -4.29 -23.12
CA TYR A 230 -8.77 -5.32 -23.95
C TYR A 230 -7.92 -6.24 -23.06
N TYR A 231 -8.31 -7.51 -23.00
CA TYR A 231 -7.49 -8.58 -22.42
C TYR A 231 -6.26 -8.79 -23.30
N THR A 232 -5.25 -7.92 -23.17
CA THR A 232 -3.92 -8.33 -23.58
C THR A 232 -3.42 -9.23 -22.47
N THR A 233 -3.31 -10.54 -22.75
CA THR A 233 -2.50 -11.46 -21.96
C THR A 233 -1.04 -11.00 -22.07
N LEU A 234 -0.70 -9.90 -21.38
CA LEU A 234 0.69 -9.63 -21.03
C LEU A 234 1.08 -10.81 -20.15
N SER A 235 1.82 -11.73 -20.75
CA SER A 235 2.42 -12.86 -20.06
C SER A 235 3.10 -12.31 -18.81
N ALA A 236 2.63 -12.76 -17.65
CA ALA A 236 3.24 -12.62 -16.34
C ALA A 236 4.73 -12.99 -16.39
N ALA A 237 5.56 -12.03 -16.79
CA ALA A 237 6.98 -12.27 -17.03
C ALA A 237 7.72 -11.90 -15.75
N THR A 238 7.94 -12.90 -14.91
CA THR A 238 8.87 -12.74 -13.78
C THR A 238 10.27 -12.38 -14.31
N PRO A 239 11.12 -11.70 -13.52
CA PRO A 239 12.52 -11.48 -13.87
C PRO A 239 13.25 -12.75 -14.34
N LEU A 240 12.87 -13.91 -13.82
CA LEU A 240 13.41 -15.21 -14.27
C LEU A 240 12.92 -15.58 -15.68
N VAL A 241 11.64 -15.38 -16.00
CA VAL A 241 11.10 -15.58 -17.36
C VAL A 241 11.83 -14.70 -18.37
N LEU A 242 11.98 -13.41 -18.07
CA LEU A 242 12.69 -12.47 -18.96
C LEU A 242 14.15 -12.87 -19.16
N ALA A 243 14.84 -13.27 -18.09
CA ALA A 243 16.23 -13.73 -18.18
C ALA A 243 16.35 -15.01 -19.04
N VAL A 244 15.37 -15.92 -18.94
CA VAL A 244 15.28 -17.13 -19.74
C VAL A 244 15.02 -16.82 -21.23
N GLU A 245 14.06 -15.95 -21.52
CA GLU A 245 13.74 -15.52 -22.89
C GLU A 245 14.92 -14.80 -23.56
N GLN A 246 15.65 -14.00 -22.80
CA GLN A 246 16.88 -13.33 -23.25
C GLN A 246 18.10 -14.27 -23.27
N GLN A 247 17.95 -15.51 -22.79
CA GLN A 247 19.02 -16.49 -22.65
C GLN A 247 20.23 -16.01 -21.81
N ASP A 248 20.02 -15.09 -20.85
CA ASP A 248 21.07 -14.59 -19.96
C ASP A 248 21.34 -15.58 -18.82
N ILE A 249 22.20 -16.56 -19.09
CA ILE A 249 22.64 -17.59 -18.14
C ILE A 249 23.17 -16.99 -16.83
N SER A 250 23.86 -15.85 -16.87
CA SER A 250 24.43 -15.23 -15.68
C SER A 250 23.35 -14.65 -14.79
N LEU A 251 22.36 -13.98 -15.39
CA LEU A 251 21.20 -13.46 -14.67
C LEU A 251 20.32 -14.59 -14.12
N ILE A 252 20.07 -15.64 -14.91
CA ILE A 252 19.32 -16.83 -14.48
C ILE A 252 19.96 -17.43 -13.21
N ARG A 253 21.27 -17.68 -13.21
CA ARG A 253 21.97 -18.22 -12.04
C ARG A 253 21.89 -17.31 -10.82
N ARG A 254 22.02 -15.98 -11.02
CA ARG A 254 21.89 -15.00 -9.92
C ARG A 254 20.49 -15.01 -9.32
N LEU A 255 19.45 -15.04 -10.15
CA LEU A 255 18.05 -15.09 -9.70
C LEU A 255 17.75 -16.39 -8.95
N LEU A 256 18.18 -17.53 -9.48
CA LEU A 256 18.01 -18.84 -8.83
C LEU A 256 18.76 -18.90 -7.49
N ASN A 257 20.02 -18.44 -7.44
CA ASN A 257 20.79 -18.36 -6.19
C ASN A 257 20.17 -17.38 -5.19
N ALA A 258 19.44 -16.37 -5.66
CA ALA A 258 18.70 -15.45 -4.82
C ALA A 258 17.38 -16.04 -4.32
N GLY A 259 17.00 -17.25 -4.73
CA GLY A 259 15.77 -17.93 -4.30
C GLY A 259 14.56 -17.71 -5.20
N ALA A 260 14.75 -17.28 -6.45
CA ALA A 260 13.67 -17.27 -7.43
C ALA A 260 13.11 -18.69 -7.62
N ASP A 261 11.78 -18.84 -7.70
CA ASP A 261 11.14 -20.15 -7.84
C ASP A 261 11.42 -20.74 -9.24
N SER A 262 12.29 -21.76 -9.28
CA SER A 262 12.62 -22.48 -10.51
C SER A 262 11.44 -23.27 -11.09
N ARG A 263 10.41 -23.56 -10.28
CA ARG A 263 9.20 -24.30 -10.69
C ARG A 263 8.09 -23.40 -11.21
N TYR A 264 8.32 -22.08 -11.24
CA TYR A 264 7.35 -21.15 -11.80
C TYR A 264 7.04 -21.56 -13.25
N PRO A 265 5.81 -22.05 -13.56
CA PRO A 265 5.55 -22.74 -14.82
C PRO A 265 5.92 -21.93 -16.07
N PRO A 266 5.70 -20.60 -16.11
CA PRO A 266 6.15 -19.77 -17.22
C PRO A 266 7.67 -19.82 -17.46
N ALA A 267 8.50 -19.83 -16.42
CA ALA A 267 9.97 -19.87 -16.58
C ALA A 267 10.43 -21.20 -17.19
N PHE A 268 9.82 -22.31 -16.76
CA PHE A 268 10.12 -23.63 -17.28
C PHE A 268 9.67 -23.79 -18.75
N VAL A 269 8.47 -23.30 -19.07
CA VAL A 269 7.94 -23.33 -20.44
C VAL A 269 8.79 -22.46 -21.37
N SER A 270 9.17 -21.25 -20.95
CA SER A 270 10.07 -20.38 -21.74
C SER A 270 11.43 -21.05 -21.93
N ALA A 271 11.98 -21.72 -20.91
CA ALA A 271 13.25 -22.43 -21.03
C ALA A 271 13.19 -23.58 -22.02
N ALA A 272 12.11 -24.37 -22.00
CA ALA A 272 11.88 -25.44 -22.97
C ALA A 272 11.80 -24.92 -24.41
N SER A 273 11.31 -23.69 -24.59
CA SER A 273 11.12 -23.05 -25.89
C SER A 273 12.40 -22.43 -26.47
N THR A 274 13.43 -22.18 -25.66
CA THR A 274 14.67 -21.50 -26.09
C THR A 274 15.66 -22.38 -26.88
N GLU A 275 15.37 -23.68 -27.05
CA GLU A 275 16.28 -24.74 -27.55
C GLU A 275 17.63 -24.87 -26.78
N ASN A 276 17.85 -24.02 -25.78
CA ASN A 276 19.08 -23.93 -25.03
C ASN A 276 19.06 -24.92 -23.86
N LYS A 277 19.56 -26.13 -24.12
CA LYS A 277 19.64 -27.22 -23.13
C LYS A 277 20.39 -26.83 -21.85
N GLN A 278 21.31 -25.85 -21.92
CA GLN A 278 22.04 -25.38 -20.75
C GLN A 278 21.11 -24.64 -19.78
N ILE A 279 20.20 -23.81 -20.29
CA ILE A 279 19.21 -23.11 -19.46
C ILE A 279 18.28 -24.11 -18.77
N MET A 280 17.76 -25.09 -19.52
CA MET A 280 16.93 -26.17 -18.97
C MET A 280 17.66 -26.93 -17.86
N LYS A 281 18.94 -27.28 -18.08
CA LYS A 281 19.77 -27.96 -17.09
C LYS A 281 19.95 -27.11 -15.82
N ILE A 282 20.19 -25.81 -15.95
CA ILE A 282 20.38 -24.91 -14.81
C ILE A 282 19.11 -24.82 -13.95
N ILE A 283 17.94 -24.70 -14.57
CA ILE A 283 16.65 -24.62 -13.85
C ILE A 283 16.37 -25.93 -13.10
N LEU A 284 16.60 -27.09 -13.74
CA LEU A 284 16.44 -28.40 -13.12
C LEU A 284 17.46 -28.66 -11.98
N GLU A 285 18.71 -28.23 -12.15
CA GLU A 285 19.74 -28.35 -11.11
C GLU A 285 19.41 -27.49 -9.88
N ALA A 286 18.83 -26.31 -10.08
CA ALA A 286 18.40 -25.46 -8.96
C ALA A 286 17.33 -26.13 -8.10
N GLU A 287 16.42 -26.88 -8.72
CA GLU A 287 15.39 -27.65 -8.00
C GLU A 287 15.98 -28.78 -7.15
N ALA A 288 16.93 -29.54 -7.69
CA ALA A 288 17.61 -30.62 -6.97
C ALA A 288 18.44 -30.12 -5.77
N ASN A 289 18.95 -28.89 -5.85
CA ASN A 289 19.67 -28.27 -4.74
C ASN A 289 18.73 -27.79 -3.62
N ILE A 290 17.51 -27.39 -3.95
CA ILE A 290 16.50 -27.00 -2.93
C ILE A 290 16.05 -28.22 -2.12
N SER A 291 15.87 -29.38 -2.77
CA SER A 291 15.42 -30.61 -2.11
C SER A 291 16.47 -31.27 -1.21
N SER A 292 17.76 -31.01 -1.45
CA SER A 292 18.85 -31.48 -0.58
C SER A 292 19.05 -30.60 0.67
N LEU A 293 18.76 -29.30 0.58
CA LEU A 293 18.86 -28.39 1.73
C LEU A 293 17.76 -28.60 2.77
N SER A 294 16.58 -29.10 2.37
CA SER A 294 15.47 -29.39 3.27
C SER A 294 15.63 -30.69 4.05
N SER A 295 16.44 -31.65 3.56
CA SER A 295 16.69 -32.91 4.26
C SER A 295 17.77 -32.80 5.34
N GLU A 296 18.69 -31.82 5.23
CA GLU A 296 19.72 -31.59 6.27
C GLU A 296 19.19 -30.80 7.48
N SER A 297 18.10 -30.06 7.32
CA SER A 297 17.52 -29.22 8.38
C SER A 297 16.35 -29.88 9.15
N CYS A 298 15.92 -31.08 8.74
CA CYS A 298 15.03 -31.93 9.54
C CYS A 298 15.64 -33.32 9.63
N GLY A 299 16.24 -33.66 10.78
CA GLY A 299 16.84 -34.96 11.07
C GLY A 299 15.82 -36.10 11.20
N ILE A 300 15.02 -36.31 10.16
CA ILE A 300 14.21 -37.50 9.97
C ILE A 300 14.62 -38.10 8.63
N THR A 301 15.57 -39.03 8.71
CA THR A 301 15.81 -40.03 7.66
C THR A 301 14.49 -40.73 7.33
N ALA A 302 14.04 -40.61 6.08
CA ALA A 302 13.04 -41.49 5.50
C ALA A 302 13.72 -42.36 4.44
N PHE A 303 13.46 -43.67 4.55
CA PHE A 303 13.87 -44.75 3.66
C PHE A 303 13.25 -44.65 2.26
#